data_AF-A0A3D2SD79-F1
#
_entry.id   AF-A0A3D2SD79-F1
#
_cell.length_a   1.000
_cell.length_b   1.000
_cell.length_c   1.000
_cell.angle_alpha   90.00
_cell.angle_beta   90.00
_cell.angle_gamma   90.00
#
_symmetry.space_group_name_H-M   'P 1'
#
loop_
_entity.id
_entity.type
_entity.pdbx_description
1 polymer ?
#
loop_
_entity_poly.entity_id
_entity_poly.type
_entity_poly.pdbx_seq_one_letter_code
_entity_poly.pdbx_strand_id
1 'polypeptide(L)'
;MRKLFFILSVILLASCSSDSENPAMLSNSDISIEKIVLNNQTYTVGAKNFMVSDEAPLSVTGTFSSSKKVEVDYSWAKTTEVLSSVAVECKNPTATVNVKKESASELFNKFTVTVITTTPEAQVVYTIAALKTAAPEQK
;
A
#
# COMPACT_ATOMS: atom_id res chain seq x y z
N MET A 1 17.37 -70.08 -16.68
CA MET A 1 17.71 -68.92 -15.83
C MET A 1 16.94 -67.71 -16.33
N ARG A 2 16.25 -67.04 -15.40
CA ARG A 2 15.28 -65.96 -15.61
C ARG A 2 15.93 -64.76 -16.32
N LYS A 3 15.29 -64.29 -17.39
CA LYS A 3 15.57 -62.99 -18.02
C LYS A 3 15.09 -61.90 -17.06
N LEU A 4 16.02 -61.14 -16.50
CA LEU A 4 15.73 -59.99 -15.65
C LEU A 4 15.87 -58.70 -16.48
N PHE A 5 14.86 -57.86 -16.33
CA PHE A 5 14.57 -56.60 -17.01
C PHE A 5 15.64 -55.52 -16.80
N PHE A 6 15.61 -54.46 -17.63
CA PHE A 6 15.53 -53.02 -17.24
C PHE A 6 15.62 -52.19 -18.54
N ILE A 7 14.52 -52.07 -19.28
CA ILE A 7 13.67 -50.87 -19.36
C ILE A 7 14.45 -49.60 -19.71
N LEU A 8 14.52 -49.39 -21.02
CA LEU A 8 14.71 -48.12 -21.71
C LEU A 8 13.44 -47.27 -21.52
N SER A 9 13.52 -46.18 -20.76
CA SER A 9 12.56 -45.07 -20.76
C SER A 9 13.31 -43.84 -20.24
N VAL A 10 13.96 -43.09 -21.13
CA VAL A 10 13.39 -41.89 -21.76
C VAL A 10 12.80 -40.94 -20.71
N ILE A 11 13.72 -40.18 -20.13
CA ILE A 11 13.62 -38.76 -19.77
C ILE A 11 12.26 -38.13 -20.12
N LEU A 12 11.41 -37.93 -19.10
CA LEU A 12 10.56 -36.74 -19.03
C LEU A 12 11.02 -35.99 -17.78
N LEU A 13 12.02 -35.12 -17.95
CA LEU A 13 12.14 -33.96 -17.08
C LEU A 13 10.86 -33.18 -17.30
N ALA A 14 9.92 -33.30 -16.36
CA ALA A 14 8.87 -32.32 -16.21
C ALA A 14 9.58 -30.97 -16.09
N SER A 15 9.60 -30.24 -17.19
CA SER A 15 9.78 -28.80 -17.18
C SER A 15 8.52 -28.28 -16.51
N CYS A 16 8.47 -28.40 -15.18
CA CYS A 16 7.73 -27.45 -14.38
C CYS A 16 8.50 -26.16 -14.59
N SER A 17 8.21 -25.48 -15.70
CA SER A 17 8.40 -24.06 -15.80
C SER A 17 7.58 -23.50 -14.65
N SER A 18 8.21 -23.44 -13.48
CA SER A 18 7.92 -22.38 -12.55
C SER A 18 8.12 -21.14 -13.39
N ASP A 19 7.03 -20.59 -13.92
CA ASP A 19 6.94 -19.18 -14.20
C ASP A 19 7.27 -18.52 -12.85
N SER A 20 8.57 -18.40 -12.56
CA SER A 20 9.05 -17.43 -11.61
C SER A 20 8.90 -16.11 -12.36
N GLU A 21 7.67 -15.64 -12.50
CA GLU A 21 7.44 -14.22 -12.55
C GLU A 21 8.26 -13.69 -11.39
N ASN A 22 9.34 -12.97 -11.68
CA ASN A 22 10.00 -12.18 -10.69
C ASN A 22 8.90 -11.25 -10.15
N PRO A 23 8.40 -11.44 -8.92
CA PRO A 23 7.26 -10.67 -8.44
C PRO A 23 7.84 -9.33 -8.00
N ALA A 24 8.29 -8.53 -8.95
CA ALA A 24 8.81 -7.20 -8.69
C ALA A 24 7.73 -6.48 -7.90
N MET A 25 8.09 -6.08 -6.68
CA MET A 25 7.18 -5.35 -5.82
C MET A 25 6.80 -4.05 -6.53
N LEU A 26 5.50 -3.76 -6.52
CA LEU A 26 4.96 -2.55 -7.13
C LEU A 26 5.69 -1.32 -6.56
N SER A 27 6.00 -0.36 -7.42
CA SER A 27 6.68 0.87 -7.07
C SER A 27 5.84 2.09 -7.42
N ASN A 28 6.11 3.23 -6.80
CA ASN A 28 5.36 4.45 -7.10
C ASN A 28 5.65 4.99 -8.51
N SER A 29 6.73 4.58 -9.15
CA SER A 29 6.92 4.85 -10.60
C SER A 29 5.84 4.23 -11.48
N ASP A 30 5.21 3.13 -11.04
CA ASP A 30 4.20 2.41 -11.83
C ASP A 30 2.82 3.11 -11.79
N ILE A 31 2.48 3.69 -10.64
CA ILE A 31 1.17 4.34 -10.39
C ILE A 31 1.26 5.87 -10.48
N SER A 32 2.42 6.44 -10.18
CA SER A 32 2.67 7.89 -10.14
C SER A 32 1.75 8.64 -9.15
N ILE A 33 1.70 8.19 -7.90
CA ILE A 33 1.11 8.96 -6.79
C ILE A 33 2.06 10.12 -6.47
N GLU A 34 1.58 11.36 -6.57
CA GLU A 34 2.43 12.54 -6.38
C GLU A 34 2.47 12.97 -4.91
N LYS A 35 1.29 13.04 -4.28
CA LYS A 35 1.16 13.58 -2.93
C LYS A 35 -0.05 13.03 -2.19
N ILE A 36 0.07 13.05 -0.88
CA ILE A 36 -1.05 12.94 0.06
C ILE A 36 -1.30 14.32 0.68
N VAL A 37 -2.57 14.66 0.87
CA VAL A 37 -2.99 15.90 1.50
C VAL A 37 -3.73 15.56 2.80
N LEU A 38 -3.22 16.02 3.94
CA LEU A 38 -3.84 15.85 5.26
C LEU A 38 -4.20 17.22 5.81
N ASN A 39 -5.48 17.48 6.12
CA ASN A 39 -5.93 18.80 6.61
C ASN A 39 -5.39 19.98 5.77
N ASN A 40 -5.40 19.85 4.44
CA ASN A 40 -4.87 20.82 3.48
C ASN A 40 -3.34 21.03 3.47
N GLN A 41 -2.57 20.22 4.21
CA GLN A 41 -1.11 20.17 4.11
C GLN A 41 -0.69 19.06 3.17
N THR A 42 0.24 19.38 2.29
CA THR A 42 0.71 18.46 1.24
C THR A 42 1.99 17.77 1.68
N TYR A 43 2.05 16.45 1.47
CA TYR A 43 3.22 15.63 1.74
C TYR A 43 3.54 14.77 0.52
N THR A 44 4.82 14.62 0.23
CA THR A 44 5.29 13.83 -0.93
C THR A 44 5.21 12.34 -0.62
N VAL A 45 5.06 11.53 -1.67
CA VAL A 45 5.06 10.07 -1.58
C VAL A 45 6.36 9.51 -2.16
N GLY A 46 7.04 8.68 -1.38
CA GLY A 46 8.29 8.04 -1.71
C GLY A 46 8.18 7.10 -2.92
N ALA A 47 9.19 7.16 -3.79
CA ALA A 47 9.19 6.45 -5.07
C ALA A 47 9.17 4.91 -4.95
N LYS A 48 9.77 4.36 -3.89
CA LYS A 48 10.06 2.91 -3.78
C LYS A 48 9.08 2.10 -2.95
N ASN A 49 8.34 2.73 -2.04
CA ASN A 49 7.57 2.04 -1.00
C ASN A 49 6.21 2.68 -0.74
N PHE A 50 5.81 3.66 -1.55
CA PHE A 50 4.57 4.41 -1.39
C PHE A 50 4.44 5.11 -0.04
N MET A 51 5.52 5.24 0.74
CA MET A 51 5.48 5.89 2.04
C MET A 51 5.43 7.39 1.89
N VAL A 52 4.59 8.04 2.68
CA VAL A 52 4.60 9.49 2.86
C VAL A 52 5.93 9.93 3.48
N SER A 53 6.44 11.09 3.09
CA SER A 53 7.70 11.68 3.58
C SER A 53 7.85 11.64 5.11
N ASP A 54 9.08 11.46 5.60
CA ASP A 54 9.40 11.38 7.03
C ASP A 54 9.06 12.66 7.83
N GLU A 55 8.93 13.81 7.16
CA GLU A 55 8.50 15.08 7.77
C GLU A 55 6.98 15.13 8.04
N ALA A 56 6.22 14.16 7.56
CA ALA A 56 4.79 14.09 7.81
C ALA A 56 4.51 13.68 9.27
N PRO A 57 3.39 14.15 9.86
CA PRO A 57 2.97 13.72 11.18
C PRO A 57 2.38 12.29 11.17
N LEU A 58 2.99 11.35 10.46
CA LEU A 58 2.53 9.98 10.30
C LEU A 58 3.60 9.01 10.79
N SER A 59 3.19 8.04 11.60
CA SER A 59 4.03 6.90 12.00
C SER A 59 3.51 5.64 11.32
N VAL A 60 4.36 4.93 10.60
CA VAL A 60 3.99 3.66 9.97
C VAL A 60 3.75 2.61 11.05
N THR A 61 2.56 2.00 11.05
CA THR A 61 2.18 0.93 11.99
C THR A 61 2.08 -0.45 11.32
N GLY A 62 2.01 -0.49 9.99
CA GLY A 62 1.90 -1.72 9.21
C GLY A 62 2.19 -1.48 7.74
N THR A 63 2.77 -2.48 7.08
CA THR A 63 3.03 -2.45 5.65
C THR A 63 2.81 -3.82 5.04
N PHE A 64 2.16 -3.84 3.88
CA PHE A 64 2.10 -5.00 3.00
C PHE A 64 2.42 -4.56 1.58
N SER A 65 3.17 -5.37 0.83
CA SER A 65 3.47 -5.05 -0.55
C SER A 65 3.66 -6.31 -1.38
N SER A 66 3.16 -6.24 -2.60
CA SER A 66 3.15 -7.30 -3.62
C SER A 66 3.27 -6.66 -5.01
N SER A 67 3.21 -7.46 -6.07
CA SER A 67 3.24 -6.97 -7.45
C SER A 67 1.98 -6.22 -7.89
N LYS A 68 0.84 -6.43 -7.20
CA LYS A 68 -0.45 -5.79 -7.56
C LYS A 68 -1.06 -4.94 -6.45
N LYS A 69 -0.55 -5.04 -5.23
CA LYS A 69 -1.15 -4.40 -4.07
C LYS A 69 -0.11 -3.92 -3.08
N VAL A 70 -0.29 -2.69 -2.61
CA VAL A 70 0.46 -2.10 -1.50
C VAL A 70 -0.54 -1.60 -0.47
N GLU A 71 -0.28 -1.89 0.80
CA GLU A 71 -1.02 -1.35 1.94
C GLU A 71 -0.05 -0.69 2.90
N VAL A 72 -0.38 0.51 3.35
CA VAL A 72 0.38 1.23 4.38
C VAL A 72 -0.59 1.70 5.45
N ASP A 73 -0.40 1.20 6.66
CA ASP A 73 -1.14 1.64 7.83
C ASP A 73 -0.33 2.68 8.58
N TYR A 74 -0.99 3.79 8.90
CA TYR A 74 -0.44 4.93 9.60
C TYR A 74 -1.21 5.23 10.88
N SER A 75 -0.47 5.61 11.91
CA SER A 75 -0.96 6.38 13.04
C SER A 75 -0.62 7.85 12.82
N TRP A 76 -1.61 8.73 12.97
CA TRP A 76 -1.37 10.16 12.91
C TRP A 76 -0.82 10.67 14.25
N ALA A 77 0.42 11.15 14.19
CA ALA A 77 1.22 11.54 15.35
C ALA A 77 0.94 12.97 15.84
N LYS A 78 0.15 13.77 15.11
CA LYS A 78 -0.17 15.14 15.50
C LYS A 78 -1.23 15.14 16.60
N THR A 79 -0.77 14.97 17.84
CA THR A 79 -1.65 14.85 18.99
C THR A 79 -2.42 16.13 19.29
N THR A 80 -2.05 17.30 18.74
CA THR A 80 -2.74 18.58 19.00
C THR A 80 -3.73 18.99 17.92
N GLU A 81 -3.92 18.20 16.86
CA GLU A 81 -4.88 18.49 15.80
C GLU A 81 -5.87 17.32 15.65
N VAL A 82 -7.01 17.55 15.01
CA VAL A 82 -7.99 16.50 14.63
C VAL A 82 -7.92 16.26 13.13
N LEU A 83 -7.82 14.99 12.71
CA LEU A 83 -7.69 14.65 11.29
C LEU A 83 -9.09 14.71 10.71
N SER A 84 -9.30 15.66 9.82
CA SER A 84 -10.62 16.01 9.29
C SER A 84 -10.75 15.66 7.81
N SER A 85 -9.66 15.71 7.06
CA SER A 85 -9.61 15.38 5.64
C SER A 85 -8.32 14.64 5.26
N VAL A 86 -8.47 13.73 4.30
CA VAL A 86 -7.37 13.03 3.63
C VAL A 86 -7.69 13.01 2.14
N ALA A 87 -6.72 13.31 1.29
CA ALA A 87 -6.82 13.15 -0.15
C ALA A 87 -5.49 12.66 -0.72
N VAL A 88 -5.53 12.04 -1.90
CA VAL A 88 -4.35 11.62 -2.64
C VAL A 88 -4.48 12.15 -4.06
N GLU A 89 -3.39 12.70 -4.58
CA GLU A 89 -3.31 13.16 -5.96
C GLU A 89 -2.33 12.29 -6.75
N CYS A 90 -2.77 11.84 -7.92
CA CYS A 90 -2.01 10.99 -8.82
C CYS A 90 -1.78 11.73 -10.13
N LYS A 91 -0.59 11.57 -10.72
CA LYS A 91 -0.30 12.06 -12.08
C LYS A 91 -0.92 11.18 -13.15
N ASN A 92 -1.15 9.90 -12.83
CA ASN A 92 -1.70 8.94 -13.77
C ASN A 92 -3.20 9.22 -14.02
N PRO A 93 -3.60 9.54 -15.27
CA PRO A 93 -4.98 9.90 -15.59
C PRO A 93 -5.97 8.73 -15.47
N THR A 94 -5.48 7.50 -15.32
CA THR A 94 -6.31 6.29 -15.15
C THR A 94 -6.53 5.91 -13.69
N ALA A 95 -5.87 6.60 -12.75
CA ALA A 95 -6.01 6.32 -11.32
C ALA A 95 -7.37 6.81 -10.80
N THR A 96 -8.11 5.91 -10.15
CA THR A 96 -9.31 6.27 -9.38
C THR A 96 -8.94 6.34 -7.90
N VAL A 97 -9.23 7.46 -7.25
CA VAL A 97 -8.98 7.67 -5.82
C VAL A 97 -10.30 7.65 -5.07
N ASN A 98 -10.45 6.71 -4.14
CA ASN A 98 -11.59 6.63 -3.24
C ASN A 98 -11.14 6.94 -1.82
N VAL A 99 -11.80 7.89 -1.16
CA VAL A 99 -11.55 8.22 0.25
C VAL A 99 -12.77 7.86 1.06
N LYS A 100 -12.57 7.06 2.11
CA LYS A 100 -13.62 6.70 3.06
C LYS A 100 -13.21 7.14 4.45
N LYS A 101 -14.02 7.99 5.07
CA LYS A 101 -13.93 8.27 6.50
C LYS A 101 -14.72 7.23 7.27
N GLU A 102 -14.04 6.48 8.11
CA GLU A 102 -14.58 5.47 9.01
C GLU A 102 -14.44 5.97 10.44
N SER A 103 -15.55 6.08 11.18
CA SER A 103 -15.43 6.19 12.63
C SER A 103 -15.17 4.79 13.18
N ALA A 104 -13.89 4.43 13.33
CA ALA A 104 -13.51 3.11 13.83
C ALA A 104 -13.92 2.91 15.30
N SER A 105 -14.01 3.99 16.08
CA SER A 105 -14.54 3.99 17.45
C SER A 105 -14.95 5.40 17.91
N GLU A 106 -15.40 5.55 19.16
CA GLU A 106 -15.62 6.85 19.81
C GLU A 106 -14.34 7.68 19.96
N LEU A 107 -13.16 7.04 19.94
CA LEU A 107 -11.87 7.68 20.20
C LEU A 107 -11.07 7.99 18.94
N PHE A 108 -11.33 7.29 17.83
CA PHE A 108 -10.53 7.41 16.61
C PHE A 108 -11.37 7.73 15.37
N ASN A 109 -10.86 8.63 14.54
CA ASN A 109 -11.17 8.72 13.13
C ASN A 109 -10.21 7.80 12.37
N LYS A 110 -10.73 7.02 11.43
CA LYS A 110 -9.95 6.26 10.47
C LYS A 110 -10.27 6.78 9.08
N PHE A 111 -9.26 7.02 8.27
CA PHE A 111 -9.43 7.30 6.84
C PHE A 111 -8.79 6.17 6.07
N THR A 112 -9.54 5.61 5.13
CA THR A 112 -9.03 4.63 4.18
C THR A 112 -9.03 5.28 2.81
N VAL A 113 -7.87 5.43 2.21
CA VAL A 113 -7.71 5.90 0.83
C VAL A 113 -7.31 4.73 -0.03
N THR A 114 -8.07 4.48 -1.09
CA THR A 114 -7.80 3.42 -2.05
C THR A 114 -7.56 4.04 -3.42
N VAL A 115 -6.35 3.87 -3.94
CA VAL A 115 -5.97 4.23 -5.30
C VAL A 115 -6.01 2.96 -6.15
N ILE A 116 -6.75 2.99 -7.26
CA ILE A 116 -6.88 1.86 -8.19
C ILE A 116 -6.43 2.33 -9.56
N THR A 117 -5.52 1.60 -10.19
CA THR A 117 -5.11 1.81 -11.59
C THR A 117 -5.47 0.60 -12.43
N THR A 118 -5.69 0.83 -13.72
CA THR A 118 -5.99 -0.23 -14.70
C THR A 118 -4.82 -0.54 -15.63
N THR A 119 -3.79 0.30 -15.66
CA THR A 119 -2.58 0.08 -16.46
C THR A 119 -1.35 0.68 -15.74
N PRO A 120 -0.58 -0.12 -14.98
CA PRO A 120 -0.86 -1.53 -14.64
C PRO A 120 -2.09 -1.67 -13.74
N GLU A 121 -2.71 -2.85 -13.75
CA GLU A 121 -3.75 -3.19 -12.78
C GLU A 121 -3.13 -3.30 -11.38
N ALA A 122 -3.45 -2.36 -10.50
CA ALA A 122 -2.90 -2.34 -9.16
C ALA A 122 -3.77 -1.55 -8.17
N GLN A 123 -3.54 -1.80 -6.88
CA GLN A 123 -4.22 -1.14 -5.78
C GLN A 123 -3.23 -0.66 -4.72
N VAL A 124 -3.32 0.61 -4.31
CA VAL A 124 -2.59 1.15 -3.16
C VAL A 124 -3.61 1.58 -2.12
N VAL A 125 -3.45 1.10 -0.88
CA VAL A 125 -4.33 1.42 0.24
C VAL A 125 -3.54 2.13 1.33
N TYR A 126 -4.01 3.31 1.70
CA TYR A 126 -3.54 4.05 2.87
C TYR A 126 -4.61 4.00 3.96
N THR A 127 -4.28 3.41 5.10
CA THR A 127 -5.11 3.51 6.30
C THR A 127 -4.49 4.52 7.25
N ILE A 128 -5.22 5.55 7.67
CA ILE A 128 -4.73 6.55 8.61
C ILE A 128 -5.68 6.60 9.82
N ALA A 129 -5.20 6.14 10.97
CA ALA A 129 -5.90 6.24 12.24
C ALA A 129 -5.44 7.49 13.01
N ALA A 130 -6.40 8.25 13.54
CA ALA A 130 -6.17 9.53 14.22
C ALA A 130 -7.10 9.65 15.43
N LEU A 131 -6.62 10.21 16.53
CA LEU A 131 -7.48 10.53 17.68
C LEU A 131 -8.53 11.58 17.28
N LYS A 132 -9.74 11.44 17.82
CA LYS A 132 -10.85 12.38 17.57
C LYS A 132 -10.70 13.71 18.30
N THR A 133 -9.87 13.74 19.32
CA THR A 133 -9.57 14.92 20.12
C THR A 133 -8.08 15.17 20.12
N ALA A 134 -7.70 16.42 19.92
CA ALA A 134 -6.38 16.88 20.26
C ALA A 134 -6.13 16.61 21.76
N ALA A 135 -5.00 15.99 22.12
CA ALA A 135 -4.47 16.00 23.46
C ALA A 135 -4.40 17.47 23.94
N PRO A 136 -4.85 17.76 25.17
CA PRO A 136 -4.77 19.11 25.70
C PRO A 136 -3.30 19.55 25.71
N GLU A 137 -3.02 20.77 25.25
CA GLU A 137 -1.70 21.39 25.42
C GLU A 137 -1.35 21.35 26.91
N GLN A 138 -0.26 20.64 27.26
CA GLN A 138 0.28 20.72 28.60
C GLN A 138 0.82 22.14 28.78
N LYS A 139 0.08 22.94 29.55
CA LYS A 139 0.42 24.31 29.93
C LYS A 139 1.61 24.36 30.89
#